data_AF-A0A3D5H872-F1
#
_entry.id   AF-A0A3D5H872-F1
#
_cell.length_a   1.000
_cell.length_b   1.000
_cell.length_c   1.000
_cell.angle_alpha   90.00
_cell.angle_beta   90.00
_cell.angle_gamma   90.00
#
_symmetry.space_group_name_H-M   'P 1'
#
loop_
_entity.id
_entity.type
_entity.pdbx_description
1 polymer ?
#
loop_
_entity_poly.entity_id
_entity_poly.type
_entity_poly.pdbx_seq_one_letter_code
_entity_poly.pdbx_strand_id
1 'polypeptide(L)'
;TLAFEPGDHAEYTNIGYMVLGAIIEKITGQTYEAYIREHVLKPLAMNHTDFLYTKEMEPYEAAGSHPVFNAMTPLLPFVAGSYIRECFGDHLWFERVYNDQTPPTGLIGSATDAARLVSAYLNGGELNGRRILSQESITMMTREGHVEKKTSGQRLKRLQGIGWQIYEDSVRLMIKHSGGGPGFSTEMQLYPDEKLGFVLFTNDGTFEGWKIMNLVTTLKW
;
A
#
# COMPACT_ATOMS: atom_id res chain seq x y z
N THR A 1 23.48 16.91 -0.32
CA THR A 1 23.61 16.81 -1.79
C THR A 1 22.55 15.85 -2.28
N LEU A 2 21.99 16.09 -3.47
CA LEU A 2 21.05 15.13 -4.07
C LEU A 2 21.80 13.86 -4.47
N ALA A 3 21.13 12.71 -4.44
CA ALA A 3 21.70 11.45 -4.87
C ALA A 3 21.94 11.41 -6.39
N PHE A 4 21.13 12.16 -7.16
CA PHE A 4 21.17 12.26 -8.62
C PHE A 4 20.34 13.47 -9.11
N GLU A 5 20.46 13.82 -10.39
CA GLU A 5 19.69 14.92 -10.98
C GLU A 5 18.19 14.56 -11.13
N PRO A 6 17.26 15.48 -10.80
CA PRO A 6 15.83 15.22 -10.95
C PRO A 6 15.45 14.79 -12.37
N GLY A 7 14.79 13.63 -12.49
CA GLY A 7 14.34 13.07 -13.76
C GLY A 7 15.26 12.01 -14.37
N ASP A 8 16.49 11.85 -13.89
CA ASP A 8 17.45 10.88 -14.44
C ASP A 8 17.07 9.43 -14.13
N HIS A 9 16.58 9.15 -12.92
CA HIS A 9 16.09 7.84 -12.53
C HIS A 9 15.02 7.90 -11.43
N ALA A 10 14.41 6.75 -11.14
CA ALA A 10 13.39 6.60 -10.12
C ALA A 10 13.90 5.72 -8.97
N GLU A 11 14.06 6.34 -7.82
CA GLU A 11 14.40 5.67 -6.56
C GLU A 11 13.25 5.84 -5.57
N TYR A 12 12.96 4.77 -4.82
CA TYR A 12 11.91 4.81 -3.81
C TYR A 12 12.37 5.65 -2.62
N THR A 13 11.54 6.58 -2.17
CA THR A 13 11.86 7.45 -1.03
C THR A 13 10.64 7.79 -0.20
N ASN A 14 10.67 7.40 1.08
CA ASN A 14 9.65 7.80 2.05
C ASN A 14 9.70 9.31 2.32
N ILE A 15 10.90 9.89 2.32
CA ILE A 15 11.09 11.34 2.51
C ILE A 15 10.41 12.11 1.38
N GLY A 16 10.45 11.61 0.14
CA GLY A 16 9.72 12.23 -0.97
C GLY A 16 8.22 12.32 -0.71
N TYR A 17 7.61 11.27 -0.17
CA TYR A 17 6.19 11.28 0.22
C TYR A 17 5.91 12.22 1.40
N MET A 18 6.83 12.39 2.35
CA MET A 18 6.71 13.41 3.42
C MET A 18 6.66 14.82 2.84
N VAL A 19 7.49 15.12 1.83
CA VAL A 19 7.45 16.42 1.13
C VAL A 19 6.11 16.60 0.41
N LEU A 20 5.58 15.57 -0.25
CA LEU A 20 4.25 15.63 -0.89
C LEU A 20 3.14 15.90 0.13
N GLY A 21 3.21 15.30 1.32
CA GLY A 21 2.31 15.59 2.43
C GLY A 21 2.35 17.06 2.83
N ALA A 22 3.54 17.60 3.08
CA ALA A 22 3.73 19.00 3.45
C ALA A 22 3.19 19.97 2.39
N ILE A 23 3.27 19.62 1.09
CA ILE A 23 2.68 20.41 0.01
C ILE A 23 1.14 20.43 0.12
N ILE A 24 0.51 19.28 0.37
CA ILE A 24 -0.95 19.19 0.59
C ILE A 24 -1.34 20.09 1.77
N GLU A 25 -0.63 19.98 2.89
CA GLU A 25 -0.93 20.78 4.08
C GLU A 25 -0.77 22.27 3.82
N LYS A 26 0.32 22.66 3.15
CA LYS A 26 0.61 24.07 2.84
C LYS A 26 -0.45 24.70 1.94
N ILE A 27 -0.95 23.98 0.95
CA ILE A 27 -1.92 24.48 -0.03
C ILE A 27 -3.34 24.48 0.55
N THR A 28 -3.69 23.46 1.32
CA THR A 28 -5.07 23.25 1.79
C THR A 28 -5.33 23.88 3.16
N GLY A 29 -4.30 24.09 3.97
CA GLY A 29 -4.42 24.51 5.37
C GLY A 29 -4.92 23.41 6.31
N GLN A 30 -5.11 22.19 5.82
CA GLN A 30 -5.48 21.01 6.62
C GLN A 30 -4.24 20.19 6.99
N THR A 31 -4.29 19.39 8.05
CA THR A 31 -3.27 18.33 8.21
C THR A 31 -3.45 17.28 7.13
N TYR A 32 -2.39 16.55 6.78
CA TYR A 32 -2.45 15.50 5.76
C TYR A 32 -3.54 14.46 6.09
N GLU A 33 -3.63 14.01 7.34
CA GLU A 33 -4.60 13.01 7.76
C GLU A 33 -6.03 13.54 7.68
N ALA A 34 -6.26 14.80 8.06
CA ALA A 34 -7.57 15.43 7.93
C ALA A 34 -8.01 15.49 6.46
N TYR A 35 -7.09 15.89 5.58
CA TYR A 35 -7.36 15.97 4.14
C TYR A 35 -7.70 14.58 3.55
N ILE A 36 -6.93 13.54 3.87
CA ILE A 36 -7.19 12.18 3.39
C ILE A 36 -8.52 11.65 3.93
N ARG A 37 -8.84 11.88 5.21
CA ARG A 37 -10.14 11.51 5.78
C ARG A 37 -11.29 12.18 5.04
N GLU A 38 -11.21 13.47 4.78
CA GLU A 38 -12.28 14.26 4.19
C GLU A 38 -12.46 14.01 2.69
N HIS A 39 -11.36 13.89 1.95
CA HIS A 39 -11.38 13.90 0.49
C HIS A 39 -11.20 12.51 -0.14
N VAL A 40 -10.80 11.48 0.63
CA VAL A 40 -10.61 10.12 0.12
C VAL A 40 -11.44 9.11 0.91
N LEU A 41 -11.24 9.00 2.21
CA LEU A 41 -11.84 7.92 3.01
C LEU A 41 -13.36 8.07 3.15
N LYS A 42 -13.84 9.27 3.53
CA LYS A 42 -15.29 9.55 3.65
C LYS A 42 -16.04 9.42 2.31
N PRO A 43 -15.60 10.04 1.19
CA PRO A 43 -16.31 9.91 -0.09
C PRO A 43 -16.39 8.48 -0.60
N LEU A 44 -15.37 7.67 -0.33
CA LEU A 44 -15.37 6.25 -0.67
C LEU A 44 -16.06 5.38 0.39
N ALA A 45 -16.49 5.92 1.53
CA ALA A 45 -17.04 5.17 2.67
C ALA A 45 -16.11 4.04 3.17
N MET A 46 -14.83 4.36 3.34
CA MET A 46 -13.81 3.50 3.94
C MET A 46 -13.82 3.64 5.47
N ASN A 47 -14.85 3.10 6.12
CA ASN A 47 -15.16 3.36 7.53
C ASN A 47 -14.28 2.57 8.53
N HIS A 48 -13.51 1.60 8.07
CA HIS A 48 -12.56 0.82 8.85
C HIS A 48 -11.13 1.11 8.39
N THR A 49 -10.86 2.35 7.98
CA THR A 49 -9.54 2.82 7.56
C THR A 49 -9.27 4.20 8.13
N ASP A 50 -8.14 4.40 8.80
CA ASP A 50 -7.71 5.69 9.36
C ASP A 50 -6.20 5.64 9.71
N PHE A 51 -5.61 6.79 10.02
CA PHE A 51 -4.26 6.91 10.58
C PHE A 51 -4.23 6.66 12.10
N LEU A 52 -5.35 6.84 12.78
CA LEU A 52 -5.50 6.52 14.20
C LEU A 52 -6.34 5.27 14.38
N TYR A 53 -6.09 4.52 15.45
CA TYR A 53 -7.04 3.48 15.78
C TYR A 53 -8.35 4.03 16.27
N THR A 54 -9.41 3.45 15.75
CA THR A 54 -10.79 3.77 16.04
C THR A 54 -11.42 2.58 16.75
N LYS A 55 -12.39 2.83 17.65
CA LYS A 55 -13.05 1.74 18.39
C LYS A 55 -13.82 0.81 17.45
N GLU A 56 -14.29 1.34 16.33
CA GLU A 56 -14.99 0.61 15.28
C GLU A 56 -14.09 -0.42 14.57
N MET A 57 -12.77 -0.24 14.65
CA MET A 57 -11.80 -1.18 14.10
C MET A 57 -11.48 -2.35 15.04
N GLU A 58 -11.77 -2.23 16.34
CA GLU A 58 -11.46 -3.22 17.39
C GLU A 58 -11.90 -4.65 17.04
N PRO A 59 -13.13 -4.90 16.53
CA PRO A 59 -13.58 -6.25 16.21
C PRO A 59 -12.86 -6.89 15.02
N TYR A 60 -12.12 -6.10 14.23
CA TYR A 60 -11.47 -6.53 12.98
C TYR A 60 -9.94 -6.41 13.06
N GLU A 61 -9.39 -6.23 14.26
CA GLU A 61 -7.95 -6.09 14.45
C GLU A 61 -7.19 -7.34 13.99
N ALA A 62 -6.08 -7.12 13.31
CA ALA A 62 -5.07 -8.15 13.09
C ALA A 62 -3.80 -7.78 13.86
N ALA A 63 -3.18 -8.75 14.50
CA ALA A 63 -1.83 -8.64 15.04
C ALA A 63 -0.84 -9.11 13.97
N GLY A 64 0.18 -8.30 13.70
CA GLY A 64 1.24 -8.67 12.77
C GLY A 64 2.10 -9.77 13.38
N SER A 65 2.56 -10.71 12.55
CA SER A 65 3.37 -11.83 13.01
C SER A 65 4.65 -12.00 12.22
N HIS A 66 5.63 -12.64 12.86
CA HIS A 66 6.88 -13.02 12.23
C HIS A 66 7.30 -14.41 12.75
N PRO A 67 7.73 -15.33 11.87
CA PRO A 67 8.31 -16.60 12.28
C PRO A 67 9.48 -16.41 13.24
N VAL A 68 9.56 -17.26 14.25
CA VAL A 68 10.65 -17.28 15.21
C VAL A 68 11.93 -17.72 14.49
N PHE A 69 12.80 -16.77 14.11
CA PHE A 69 14.14 -17.08 13.62
C PHE A 69 14.97 -17.72 14.74
N ASN A 70 15.23 -19.01 14.62
CA ASN A 70 16.06 -19.76 15.57
C ASN A 70 17.48 -19.16 15.64
N ALA A 71 18.11 -19.26 16.81
CA ALA A 71 19.32 -18.61 17.34
C ALA A 71 19.14 -17.25 18.07
N MET A 72 18.36 -16.29 17.54
CA MET A 72 18.19 -14.96 18.18
C MET A 72 16.94 -14.86 19.07
N THR A 73 16.03 -15.84 19.01
CA THR A 73 14.79 -15.90 19.79
C THR A 73 14.96 -15.63 21.29
N PRO A 74 15.96 -16.20 21.98
CA PRO A 74 16.10 -15.97 23.42
C PRO A 74 16.42 -14.52 23.78
N LEU A 75 16.99 -13.74 22.83
CA LEU A 75 17.38 -12.34 23.04
C LEU A 75 16.26 -11.36 22.65
N LEU A 76 15.29 -11.78 21.84
CA LEU A 76 14.20 -10.91 21.36
C LEU A 76 13.39 -10.23 22.46
N PRO A 77 13.04 -10.89 23.58
CA PRO A 77 12.38 -10.21 24.71
C PRO A 77 13.23 -9.07 25.32
N PHE A 78 14.55 -9.13 25.22
CA PHE A 78 15.45 -8.12 25.79
C PHE A 78 15.76 -6.97 24.80
N VAL A 79 15.70 -7.24 23.50
CA VAL A 79 15.99 -6.24 22.45
C VAL A 79 14.72 -5.56 21.93
N ALA A 80 13.60 -6.28 21.91
CA ALA A 80 12.33 -5.82 21.32
C ALA A 80 11.11 -6.26 22.15
N GLY A 81 11.26 -6.61 23.43
CA GLY A 81 10.17 -7.16 24.25
C GLY A 81 8.93 -6.28 24.36
N SER A 82 9.10 -4.95 24.37
CA SER A 82 7.97 -4.01 24.36
C SER A 82 7.13 -4.04 23.08
N TYR A 83 7.65 -4.66 22.02
CA TYR A 83 6.96 -4.82 20.74
C TYR A 83 6.37 -6.23 20.57
N ILE A 84 6.58 -7.15 21.51
CA ILE A 84 6.08 -8.52 21.42
C ILE A 84 4.85 -8.64 22.33
N ARG A 85 3.70 -8.90 21.72
CA ARG A 85 2.42 -9.15 22.40
C ARG A 85 2.42 -10.55 23.01
N GLU A 86 2.71 -11.54 22.18
CA GLU A 86 2.77 -12.95 22.58
C GLU A 86 3.66 -13.77 21.65
N CYS A 87 4.08 -14.93 22.14
CA CYS A 87 4.69 -15.97 21.33
C CYS A 87 3.73 -17.15 21.31
N PHE A 88 3.22 -17.51 20.14
CA PHE A 88 2.29 -18.62 19.97
C PHE A 88 2.73 -19.50 18.80
N GLY A 89 2.92 -20.79 19.08
CA GLY A 89 3.50 -21.73 18.11
C GLY A 89 4.93 -21.34 17.73
N ASP A 90 5.19 -21.28 16.43
CA ASP A 90 6.44 -20.86 15.81
C ASP A 90 6.45 -19.38 15.40
N HIS A 91 5.52 -18.57 15.92
CA HIS A 91 5.36 -17.16 15.56
C HIS A 91 5.46 -16.23 16.77
N LEU A 92 6.10 -15.08 16.54
CA LEU A 92 6.00 -13.91 17.40
C LEU A 92 4.88 -13.02 16.87
N TRP A 93 4.00 -12.62 17.76
CA TRP A 93 2.91 -11.69 17.48
C TRP A 93 3.26 -10.35 18.08
N PHE A 94 3.19 -9.30 17.28
CA PHE A 94 3.62 -7.98 17.69
C PHE A 94 2.52 -7.22 18.41
N GLU A 95 2.95 -6.40 19.36
CA GLU A 95 2.11 -5.34 19.89
C GLU A 95 1.74 -4.36 18.80
N ARG A 96 0.70 -3.57 19.09
CA ARG A 96 0.29 -2.53 18.18
C ARG A 96 1.40 -1.50 17.99
N VAL A 97 1.90 -1.39 16.76
CA VAL A 97 2.88 -0.36 16.39
C VAL A 97 2.12 0.83 15.79
N TYR A 98 2.10 1.94 16.52
CA TYR A 98 1.67 3.21 15.96
C TYR A 98 2.85 3.84 15.20
N ASN A 99 2.61 4.24 13.95
CA ASN A 99 3.62 4.88 13.12
C ASN A 99 3.14 6.29 12.74
N ASP A 100 3.83 7.30 13.27
CA ASP A 100 3.55 8.72 13.04
C ASP A 100 4.26 9.28 11.81
N GLN A 101 4.89 8.44 10.99
CA GLN A 101 5.56 8.84 9.75
C GLN A 101 4.58 8.93 8.57
N THR A 102 3.50 9.69 8.72
CA THR A 102 2.62 10.06 7.59
C THR A 102 3.34 11.06 6.66
N PRO A 103 3.07 11.06 5.34
CA PRO A 103 2.26 10.14 4.53
C PRO A 103 2.80 8.74 4.14
N PRO A 104 4.12 8.45 4.09
CA PRO A 104 4.61 7.22 3.45
C PRO A 104 4.11 5.93 4.12
N THR A 105 3.63 6.01 5.36
CA THR A 105 3.08 4.92 6.15
C THR A 105 2.03 5.45 7.12
N GLY A 106 1.52 4.60 8.01
CA GLY A 106 0.60 4.97 9.09
C GLY A 106 -0.88 4.78 8.78
N LEU A 107 -1.28 4.63 7.51
CA LEU A 107 -2.67 4.29 7.18
C LEU A 107 -2.95 2.82 7.50
N ILE A 108 -3.94 2.59 8.37
CA ILE A 108 -4.33 1.27 8.86
C ILE A 108 -5.75 1.01 8.39
N GLY A 109 -6.06 -0.19 7.89
CA GLY A 109 -7.43 -0.52 7.53
C GLY A 109 -7.64 -1.91 6.97
N SER A 110 -8.84 -2.16 6.46
CA SER A 110 -9.26 -3.47 5.94
C SER A 110 -9.01 -3.63 4.44
N ALA A 111 -8.82 -4.87 4.00
CA ALA A 111 -8.75 -5.20 2.57
C ALA A 111 -10.05 -4.82 1.83
N THR A 112 -11.20 -4.90 2.52
CA THR A 112 -12.50 -4.49 1.97
C THR A 112 -12.56 -3.01 1.67
N ASP A 113 -12.05 -2.15 2.56
CA ASP A 113 -12.00 -0.71 2.31
C ASP A 113 -10.98 -0.36 1.22
N ALA A 114 -9.81 -0.98 1.23
CA ALA A 114 -8.83 -0.81 0.16
C ALA A 114 -9.38 -1.26 -1.21
N ALA A 115 -10.25 -2.27 -1.25
CA ALA A 115 -10.95 -2.68 -2.48
C ALA A 115 -11.91 -1.60 -3.00
N ARG A 116 -12.42 -0.71 -2.15
CA ARG A 116 -13.23 0.45 -2.55
C ARG A 116 -12.37 1.49 -3.27
N LEU A 117 -11.14 1.73 -2.78
CA LEU A 117 -10.16 2.57 -3.49
C LEU A 117 -9.80 1.97 -4.85
N VAL A 118 -9.49 0.66 -4.90
CA VAL A 118 -9.21 -0.05 -6.16
C VAL A 118 -10.39 0.05 -7.13
N SER A 119 -11.62 -0.11 -6.64
CA SER A 119 -12.83 0.04 -7.45
C SER A 119 -12.99 1.46 -8.00
N ALA A 120 -12.67 2.48 -7.20
CA ALA A 120 -12.70 3.87 -7.67
C ALA A 120 -11.68 4.10 -8.81
N TYR A 121 -10.48 3.56 -8.70
CA TYR A 121 -9.47 3.63 -9.78
C TYR A 121 -9.95 2.94 -11.06
N LEU A 122 -10.51 1.74 -10.97
CA LEU A 122 -11.08 1.02 -12.13
C LEU A 122 -12.24 1.77 -12.79
N ASN A 123 -12.96 2.59 -12.02
CA ASN A 123 -14.10 3.39 -12.48
C ASN A 123 -13.71 4.86 -12.75
N GLY A 124 -12.45 5.14 -13.05
CA GLY A 124 -12.04 6.48 -13.48
C GLY A 124 -12.04 7.53 -12.39
N GLY A 125 -11.82 7.13 -11.14
CA GLY A 125 -11.70 7.99 -9.97
C GLY A 125 -13.02 8.20 -9.22
N GLU A 126 -14.03 7.37 -9.48
CA GLU A 126 -15.36 7.49 -8.89
C GLU A 126 -15.88 6.16 -8.33
N LEU A 127 -16.58 6.21 -7.21
CA LEU A 127 -17.33 5.07 -6.67
C LEU A 127 -18.69 5.54 -6.13
N ASN A 128 -19.77 4.85 -6.49
CA ASN A 128 -21.13 5.12 -6.01
C ASN A 128 -21.55 6.61 -6.17
N GLY A 129 -21.21 7.24 -7.29
CA GLY A 129 -21.54 8.65 -7.56
C GLY A 129 -20.67 9.66 -6.80
N ARG A 130 -19.62 9.22 -6.10
CA ARG A 130 -18.65 10.09 -5.41
C ARG A 130 -17.29 10.01 -6.11
N ARG A 131 -16.86 11.14 -6.65
CA ARG A 131 -15.60 11.29 -7.38
C ARG A 131 -14.51 11.83 -6.45
N ILE A 132 -13.37 11.14 -6.42
CA ILE A 132 -12.16 11.59 -5.70
C ILE A 132 -11.05 12.05 -6.66
N LEU A 133 -11.06 11.58 -7.90
CA LEU A 133 -10.10 11.94 -8.96
C LEU A 133 -10.81 12.05 -10.31
N SER A 134 -10.27 12.86 -11.22
CA SER A 134 -10.74 12.87 -12.62
C SER A 134 -10.19 11.67 -13.39
N GLN A 135 -10.84 11.31 -14.50
CA GLN A 135 -10.36 10.23 -15.36
C GLN A 135 -8.96 10.55 -15.91
N GLU A 136 -8.69 11.81 -16.22
CA GLU A 136 -7.39 12.29 -16.69
C GLU A 136 -6.32 12.09 -15.61
N SER A 137 -6.62 12.41 -14.35
CA SER A 137 -5.71 12.14 -13.22
C SER A 137 -5.44 10.65 -13.06
N ILE A 138 -6.46 9.79 -13.16
CA ILE A 138 -6.27 8.33 -13.10
C ILE A 138 -5.33 7.86 -14.21
N THR A 139 -5.53 8.32 -15.44
CA THR A 139 -4.67 7.98 -16.58
C THR A 139 -3.23 8.44 -16.35
N MET A 140 -3.03 9.67 -15.90
CA MET A 140 -1.71 10.22 -15.56
C MET A 140 -1.01 9.39 -14.47
N MET A 141 -1.75 8.97 -13.44
CA MET A 141 -1.17 8.18 -12.34
C MET A 141 -0.80 6.75 -12.76
N THR A 142 -1.52 6.16 -13.72
CA THR A 142 -1.50 4.71 -13.95
C THR A 142 -1.06 4.25 -15.34
N ARG A 143 -0.94 5.15 -16.31
CA ARG A 143 -0.49 4.82 -17.69
C ARG A 143 0.73 5.63 -18.13
N GLU A 144 0.93 6.82 -17.58
CA GLU A 144 2.08 7.66 -17.91
C GLU A 144 3.27 7.27 -17.02
N GLY A 145 4.10 6.33 -17.50
CA GLY A 145 5.34 5.94 -16.83
C GLY A 145 6.43 6.99 -17.03
N HIS A 146 6.96 7.55 -15.95
CA HIS A 146 7.90 8.68 -16.04
C HIS A 146 9.37 8.25 -16.13
N VAL A 147 9.70 7.04 -15.62
CA VAL A 147 11.06 6.48 -15.69
C VAL A 147 10.98 4.97 -15.91
N GLU A 148 11.73 4.46 -16.90
CA GLU A 148 11.88 3.02 -17.11
C GLU A 148 12.89 2.44 -16.11
N LYS A 149 12.43 1.49 -15.29
CA LYS A 149 13.31 0.78 -14.37
C LYS A 149 13.86 -0.46 -15.06
N LYS A 150 14.91 -0.29 -15.88
CA LYS A 150 15.60 -1.39 -16.58
C LYS A 150 16.04 -2.44 -15.56
N THR A 151 15.34 -3.57 -15.54
CA THR A 151 15.68 -4.70 -14.68
C THR A 151 16.21 -5.80 -15.60
N SER A 152 17.51 -6.08 -15.49
CA SER A 152 18.15 -7.16 -16.26
C SER A 152 17.36 -8.47 -16.09
N GLY A 153 16.92 -9.08 -17.19
CA GLY A 153 16.33 -10.42 -17.21
C GLY A 153 14.81 -10.54 -16.96
N GLN A 154 14.05 -9.44 -16.85
CA GLN A 154 12.58 -9.53 -16.74
C GLN A 154 11.88 -9.41 -18.11
N ARG A 155 10.83 -10.22 -18.33
CA ARG A 155 9.97 -10.20 -19.54
C ARG A 155 9.02 -9.00 -19.61
N LEU A 156 8.74 -8.35 -18.47
CA LEU A 156 7.76 -7.27 -18.34
C LEU A 156 8.48 -5.92 -18.24
N LYS A 157 7.98 -4.92 -18.97
CA LYS A 157 8.44 -3.54 -18.81
C LYS A 157 7.90 -3.03 -17.48
N ARG A 158 8.80 -2.63 -16.58
CA ARG A 158 8.44 -2.03 -15.28
C ARG A 158 8.64 -0.53 -15.32
N LEU A 159 7.54 0.20 -15.23
CA LEU A 159 7.51 1.66 -15.17
C LEU A 159 7.04 2.12 -13.80
N GLN A 160 7.47 3.32 -13.42
CA GLN A 160 6.95 4.01 -12.24
C GLN A 160 5.93 5.05 -12.70
N GLY A 161 4.67 4.88 -12.29
CA GLY A 161 3.63 5.91 -12.36
C GLY A 161 3.62 6.76 -11.08
N ILE A 162 2.64 7.65 -10.96
CA ILE A 162 2.46 8.48 -9.76
C ILE A 162 1.76 7.64 -8.69
N GLY A 163 2.52 7.18 -7.70
CA GLY A 163 1.99 6.34 -6.62
C GLY A 163 1.72 4.88 -7.00
N TRP A 164 2.02 4.46 -8.24
CA TRP A 164 1.76 3.10 -8.72
C TRP A 164 2.94 2.52 -9.50
N GLN A 165 3.17 1.22 -9.33
CA GLN A 165 4.04 0.45 -10.20
C GLN A 165 3.23 -0.02 -11.39
N ILE A 166 3.75 0.19 -12.60
CA ILE A 166 3.09 -0.21 -13.85
C ILE A 166 3.91 -1.33 -14.46
N TYR A 167 3.24 -2.43 -14.75
CA TYR A 167 3.79 -3.60 -15.41
C TYR A 167 3.03 -3.79 -16.71
N GLU A 168 3.75 -3.72 -17.82
CA GLU A 168 3.16 -3.81 -19.15
C GLU A 168 3.92 -4.84 -19.99
N ASP A 169 3.16 -5.73 -20.64
CA ASP A 169 3.62 -6.49 -21.79
C ASP A 169 2.65 -6.33 -22.97
N SER A 170 2.90 -7.04 -24.07
CA SER A 170 2.09 -6.95 -25.28
C SER A 170 0.63 -7.38 -25.11
N VAL A 171 0.26 -7.98 -23.98
CA VAL A 171 -1.03 -8.63 -23.76
C VAL A 171 -1.77 -8.02 -22.58
N ARG A 172 -1.07 -7.50 -21.57
CA ARG A 172 -1.72 -7.13 -20.31
C ARG A 172 -1.06 -5.94 -19.60
N LEU A 173 -1.91 -5.01 -19.18
CA LEU A 173 -1.56 -3.92 -18.28
C LEU A 173 -1.91 -4.31 -16.84
N MET A 174 -0.90 -4.32 -15.96
CA MET A 174 -1.07 -4.52 -14.52
C MET A 174 -0.53 -3.29 -13.76
N ILE A 175 -1.36 -2.74 -12.88
CA ILE A 175 -0.98 -1.67 -11.96
C ILE A 175 -0.90 -2.28 -10.57
N LYS A 176 0.14 -1.94 -9.81
CA LYS A 176 0.43 -2.56 -8.51
C LYS A 176 0.93 -1.55 -7.49
N HIS A 177 0.55 -1.76 -6.23
CA HIS A 177 1.25 -1.20 -5.08
C HIS A 177 1.36 -2.24 -3.97
N SER A 178 2.57 -2.38 -3.41
CA SER A 178 2.84 -3.26 -2.27
C SER A 178 3.14 -2.42 -1.03
N GLY A 179 2.81 -2.95 0.15
CA GLY A 179 3.16 -2.34 1.43
C GLY A 179 3.67 -3.40 2.40
N GLY A 180 4.67 -3.04 3.19
CA GLY A 180 5.21 -3.88 4.25
C GLY A 180 5.23 -3.11 5.56
N GLY A 181 4.87 -3.78 6.64
CA GLY A 181 4.95 -3.26 8.00
C GLY A 181 5.42 -4.35 8.97
N PRO A 182 5.69 -4.02 10.25
CA PRO A 182 6.07 -5.02 11.25
C PRO A 182 5.05 -6.16 11.34
N GLY A 183 5.40 -7.32 10.75
CA GLY A 183 4.54 -8.49 10.70
C GLY A 183 3.34 -8.40 9.74
N PHE A 184 3.34 -7.47 8.78
CA PHE A 184 2.28 -7.34 7.78
C PHE A 184 2.85 -7.23 6.36
N SER A 185 2.12 -7.82 5.41
CA SER A 185 2.38 -7.71 3.98
C SER A 185 1.06 -7.40 3.27
N THR A 186 1.07 -6.39 2.40
CA THR A 186 -0.12 -5.90 1.71
C THR A 186 0.16 -5.73 0.23
N GLU A 187 -0.84 -6.02 -0.58
CA GLU A 187 -0.71 -6.03 -2.03
C GLU A 187 -2.03 -5.59 -2.65
N MET A 188 -1.96 -4.60 -3.55
CA MET A 188 -3.06 -4.18 -4.39
C MET A 188 -2.65 -4.32 -5.85
N GLN A 189 -3.50 -4.94 -6.67
CA GLN A 189 -3.29 -5.07 -8.11
C GLN A 189 -4.56 -4.72 -8.88
N LEU A 190 -4.39 -4.03 -10.01
CA LEU A 190 -5.46 -3.62 -10.90
C LEU A 190 -5.13 -4.04 -12.32
N TYR A 191 -6.16 -4.50 -13.03
CA TYR A 191 -6.17 -4.89 -14.42
C TYR A 191 -7.26 -4.06 -15.12
N PRO A 192 -6.95 -2.82 -15.54
CA PRO A 192 -7.96 -1.86 -15.98
C PRO A 192 -8.75 -2.32 -17.20
N ASP A 193 -8.08 -2.97 -18.16
CA ASP A 193 -8.70 -3.38 -19.43
C ASP A 193 -9.72 -4.51 -19.20
N GLU A 194 -9.50 -5.35 -18.18
CA GLU A 194 -10.42 -6.39 -17.73
C GLU A 194 -11.40 -5.94 -16.63
N LYS A 195 -11.25 -4.71 -16.12
CA LYS A 195 -11.99 -4.19 -14.96
C LYS A 195 -11.90 -5.09 -13.72
N LEU A 196 -10.73 -5.71 -13.51
CA LEU A 196 -10.46 -6.57 -12.37
C LEU A 196 -9.52 -5.88 -11.38
N GLY A 197 -9.76 -6.11 -10.09
CA GLY A 197 -8.95 -5.57 -9.00
C GLY A 197 -8.85 -6.59 -7.87
N PHE A 198 -7.66 -6.70 -7.30
CA PHE A 198 -7.37 -7.63 -6.22
C PHE A 198 -6.68 -6.89 -5.08
N VAL A 199 -7.08 -7.19 -3.85
CA VAL A 199 -6.48 -6.68 -2.61
C VAL A 199 -6.22 -7.85 -1.69
N LEU A 200 -4.98 -7.99 -1.23
CA LEU A 200 -4.55 -9.04 -0.32
C LEU A 200 -3.74 -8.42 0.82
N PHE A 201 -4.26 -8.53 2.04
CA PHE A 201 -3.54 -8.18 3.26
C PHE A 201 -3.28 -9.45 4.07
N THR A 202 -2.06 -9.59 4.57
CA THR A 202 -1.65 -10.67 5.46
C THR A 202 -0.98 -10.09 6.70
N ASN A 203 -1.20 -10.76 7.82
CA ASN A 203 -0.58 -10.44 9.10
C ASN A 203 0.57 -11.40 9.43
N ASP A 204 1.29 -11.80 8.38
CA ASP A 204 2.58 -12.49 8.44
C ASP A 204 3.55 -11.70 7.57
N GLY A 205 4.61 -11.19 8.19
CA GLY A 205 5.62 -10.35 7.54
C GLY A 205 6.52 -11.10 6.56
N THR A 206 6.50 -12.43 6.57
CA THR A 206 7.25 -13.27 5.61
C THR A 206 6.42 -13.66 4.40
N PHE A 207 5.14 -13.29 4.39
CA PHE A 207 4.23 -13.70 3.36
C PHE A 207 4.51 -12.99 2.03
N GLU A 208 4.82 -13.78 1.01
CA GLU A 208 5.03 -13.30 -0.36
C GLU A 208 3.70 -13.14 -1.10
N GLY A 209 2.97 -12.07 -0.79
CA GLY A 209 1.65 -11.77 -1.38
C GLY A 209 1.59 -11.86 -2.90
N TRP A 210 2.67 -11.46 -3.58
CA TRP A 210 2.79 -11.51 -5.04
C TRP A 210 2.64 -12.94 -5.62
N LYS A 211 3.02 -13.99 -4.89
CA LYS A 211 2.87 -15.39 -5.34
C LYS A 211 1.41 -15.81 -5.40
N ILE A 212 0.61 -15.44 -4.39
CA ILE A 212 -0.84 -15.69 -4.42
C ILE A 212 -1.46 -14.90 -5.56
N MET A 213 -1.12 -13.63 -5.72
CA MET A 213 -1.73 -12.81 -6.76
C MET A 213 -1.43 -13.35 -8.17
N ASN A 214 -0.21 -13.84 -8.40
CA ASN A 214 0.13 -14.54 -9.64
C ASN A 214 -0.70 -15.82 -9.85
N LEU A 215 -1.01 -16.57 -8.80
CA LEU A 215 -1.89 -17.74 -8.91
C LEU A 215 -3.33 -17.32 -9.21
N VAL A 216 -3.87 -16.35 -8.47
CA VAL A 216 -5.23 -15.82 -8.63
C VAL A 216 -5.46 -15.30 -10.06
N THR A 217 -4.44 -14.68 -10.66
CA THR A 217 -4.52 -14.14 -12.03
C THR A 217 -4.42 -15.19 -13.12
N THR A 218 -4.08 -16.45 -12.79
CA THR A 218 -4.15 -17.59 -13.71
C THR A 218 -5.54 -18.26 -13.74
N LEU A 219 -6.41 -17.93 -12.79
CA LEU A 219 -7.78 -18.44 -12.75
C LEU A 219 -8.60 -17.82 -13.88
N LYS A 220 -9.63 -18.54 -14.33
CA LYS A 220 -10.61 -18.01 -15.28
C LYS A 220 -11.68 -17.24 -14.50
N TRP A 221 -11.87 -15.97 -14.86
CA TRP A 221 -12.85 -15.05 -14.30
C TRP A 221 -13.88 -14.69 -15.36
#